data_AF-A0A022QU90-F1
#
_entry.id   AF-A0A022QU90-F1
#
_cell.length_a   1.000
_cell.length_b   1.000
_cell.length_c   1.000
_cell.angle_alpha   90.00
_cell.angle_beta   90.00
_cell.angle_gamma   90.00
#
_symmetry.space_group_name_H-M   'P 1'
#
loop_
_entity.id
_entity.type
_entity.pdbx_description
1 polymer ?
#
loop_
_entity_poly.entity_id
_entity_poly.type
_entity_poly.pdbx_seq_one_letter_code
_entity_poly.pdbx_strand_id
1 'polypeptide(L)'
;MATHSDAMAVKSLNTAGGRRRFAFKSISQKIEEIYVDVYRSLDPLKAEPSEGSSFFRDSLAEYRELNTAEDFISLYEETFPLVQTLPQIILQKDLIISSLLSRLKMEGRLSHEPILRLIAALSRDLLGDFVPFLQRIADSLESLLESGADRDPEIIEQILTSWSYIMMYLQKYLVRDVGHVLRITRKLRYYPKDYIRELMAESVSFLLRKAPVQQLKKGITKLMTEVVEEPSEMRKSGAGALISHAIRISSSKLHSKTEMLMPMLVDDSTFQIGDQSVE
;
A
#
# COMPACT_ATOMS: atom_id res chain seq x y z
N MET A 1 -11.65 28.37 20.02
CA MET A 1 -11.33 27.31 19.04
C MET A 1 -11.51 27.91 17.65
N ALA A 2 -10.64 27.58 16.71
CA ALA A 2 -10.80 28.03 15.32
C ALA A 2 -12.12 27.48 14.73
N THR A 3 -12.82 28.31 13.99
CA THR A 3 -14.10 28.02 13.33
C THR A 3 -13.89 27.61 11.87
N HIS A 4 -14.91 27.04 11.21
CA HIS A 4 -14.83 26.72 9.78
C HIS A 4 -14.53 27.96 8.89
N SER A 5 -14.88 29.16 9.34
CA SER A 5 -14.52 30.43 8.69
C SER A 5 -13.04 30.80 8.81
N ASP A 6 -12.32 30.23 9.79
CA ASP A 6 -10.88 30.43 9.97
C ASP A 6 -10.06 29.44 9.12
N ALA A 7 -10.71 28.45 8.50
CA ALA A 7 -10.06 27.44 7.67
C ALA A 7 -9.65 28.03 6.32
N MET A 8 -8.39 28.45 6.21
CA MET A 8 -7.79 28.82 4.92
C MET A 8 -7.51 27.58 4.09
N ALA A 9 -7.63 27.70 2.76
CA ALA A 9 -7.22 26.64 1.85
C ALA A 9 -5.73 26.32 2.07
N VAL A 10 -5.43 25.06 2.42
CA VAL A 10 -4.06 24.57 2.64
C VAL A 10 -3.28 24.69 1.34
N LYS A 11 -2.31 25.61 1.32
CA LYS A 11 -1.43 25.83 0.16
C LYS A 11 -0.33 24.77 0.17
N SER A 12 -0.06 24.19 -0.99
CA SER A 12 1.03 23.23 -1.20
C SER A 12 2.27 23.94 -1.74
N LEU A 13 3.42 23.27 -1.64
CA LEU A 13 4.66 23.75 -2.22
C LEU A 13 4.51 23.87 -3.75
N ASN A 14 4.92 25.00 -4.31
CA ASN A 14 4.87 25.22 -5.74
C ASN A 14 6.05 24.52 -6.44
N THR A 15 5.74 23.48 -7.21
CA THR A 15 6.70 22.64 -7.95
C THR A 15 6.94 23.14 -9.39
N ALA A 16 6.05 23.99 -9.93
CA ALA A 16 6.06 24.42 -11.32
C ALA A 16 6.99 25.63 -11.63
N GLY A 17 7.77 26.09 -10.66
CA GLY A 17 8.67 27.24 -10.79
C GLY A 17 7.91 28.58 -10.81
N GLY A 18 8.09 29.41 -9.78
CA GLY A 18 7.47 30.73 -9.71
C GLY A 18 7.85 31.49 -8.44
N ARG A 19 7.58 32.81 -8.40
CA ARG A 19 7.91 33.66 -7.24
C ARG A 19 7.17 33.26 -5.95
N ARG A 20 5.97 32.67 -6.07
CA ARG A 20 5.19 32.22 -4.92
C ARG A 20 5.61 30.81 -4.53
N ARG A 21 6.21 30.68 -3.34
CA ARG A 21 6.64 29.38 -2.76
C ARG A 21 5.46 28.44 -2.51
N PHE A 22 4.29 28.98 -2.17
CA PHE A 22 3.09 28.20 -1.87
C PHE A 22 1.93 28.57 -2.79
N ALA A 23 1.29 27.55 -3.36
CA ALA A 23 0.15 27.69 -4.27
C ALA A 23 -0.94 26.67 -3.91
N PHE A 24 -2.20 27.01 -4.23
CA PHE A 24 -3.27 26.03 -4.13
C PHE A 24 -3.08 24.95 -5.20
N LYS A 25 -3.25 23.68 -4.82
CA LYS A 25 -3.28 22.54 -5.72
C LYS A 25 -4.60 21.82 -5.55
N SER A 26 -5.22 21.41 -6.67
CA SER A 26 -6.40 20.55 -6.62
C SER A 26 -6.06 19.17 -6.08
N ILE A 27 -7.06 18.43 -5.62
CA ILE A 27 -6.90 17.04 -5.18
C ILE A 27 -6.22 16.19 -6.28
N SER A 28 -6.70 16.31 -7.52
CA SER A 28 -6.11 15.61 -8.67
C SER A 28 -4.63 15.95 -8.87
N GLN A 29 -4.25 17.23 -8.78
CA GLN A 29 -2.84 17.65 -8.90
C GLN A 29 -1.97 17.09 -7.77
N LYS A 30 -2.48 17.07 -6.53
CA LYS A 30 -1.74 16.48 -5.40
C LYS A 30 -1.56 14.98 -5.59
N ILE A 31 -2.59 14.29 -6.07
CA ILE A 31 -2.55 12.85 -6.33
C ILE A 31 -1.58 12.50 -7.45
N GLU A 32 -1.53 13.28 -8.53
CA GLU A 32 -0.55 13.11 -9.61
C GLU A 32 0.90 13.30 -9.13
N GLU A 33 1.11 14.08 -8.07
CA GLU A 33 2.41 14.28 -7.44
C GLU A 33 2.77 13.19 -6.42
N ILE A 34 1.84 12.32 -6.03
CA ILE A 34 2.13 11.19 -5.14
C ILE A 34 3.06 10.26 -5.90
N TYR A 35 4.31 10.22 -5.46
CA TYR A 35 5.33 9.31 -5.98
C TYR A 35 5.91 8.50 -4.83
N VAL A 36 5.46 7.25 -4.71
CA VAL A 36 5.91 6.33 -3.67
C VAL A 36 6.97 5.39 -4.25
N ASP A 37 8.24 5.80 -4.17
CA ASP A 37 9.36 5.00 -4.67
C ASP A 37 10.16 4.35 -3.57
N VAL A 38 9.53 3.37 -2.93
CA VAL A 38 10.16 2.53 -1.92
C VAL A 38 11.22 1.60 -2.54
N TYR A 39 11.17 1.36 -3.86
CA TYR A 39 11.94 0.33 -4.53
C TYR A 39 13.20 0.82 -5.25
N ARG A 40 13.26 2.10 -5.60
CA ARG A 40 14.41 2.75 -6.25
C ARG A 40 14.91 3.95 -5.47
N SER A 41 14.32 4.26 -4.31
CA SER A 41 14.88 5.26 -3.42
C SER A 41 16.37 4.96 -3.18
N LEU A 42 17.18 5.98 -3.41
CA LEU A 42 18.61 5.99 -3.10
C LEU A 42 18.85 6.43 -1.66
N ASP A 43 17.78 6.69 -0.89
CA ASP A 43 17.91 7.05 0.50
C ASP A 43 18.57 5.90 1.27
N PRO A 44 19.46 6.21 2.22
CA PRO A 44 20.05 5.19 3.08
C PRO A 44 18.93 4.39 3.73
N LEU A 45 18.99 3.05 3.62
CA LEU A 45 18.11 2.17 4.39
C LEU A 45 18.22 2.57 5.87
N LYS A 46 17.08 2.70 6.57
CA LYS A 46 17.10 2.92 8.02
C LYS A 46 18.06 1.92 8.65
N ALA A 47 19.00 2.46 9.44
CA ALA A 47 20.00 1.67 10.16
C ALA A 47 19.32 0.54 10.93
N GLU A 48 20.01 -0.58 11.08
CA GLU A 48 19.54 -1.65 11.94
C GLU A 48 19.33 -1.13 13.37
N PRO A 49 18.29 -1.59 14.09
CA PRO A 49 18.00 -1.13 15.43
C PRO A 49 19.17 -1.44 16.37
N SER A 50 19.31 -0.65 17.43
CA SER A 50 20.31 -0.92 18.47
C SER A 50 20.09 -2.31 19.10
N GLU A 51 21.16 -2.92 19.61
CA GLU A 51 21.09 -4.25 20.24
C GLU A 51 19.97 -4.33 21.29
N GLY A 52 19.08 -5.30 21.13
CA GLY A 52 17.91 -5.49 22.00
C GLY A 52 16.65 -4.67 21.64
N SER A 53 16.74 -3.74 20.68
CA SER A 53 15.59 -2.99 20.15
C SER A 53 14.99 -3.65 18.89
N SER A 54 13.99 -3.01 18.30
CA SER A 54 13.33 -3.45 17.06
C SER A 54 12.94 -2.26 16.19
N PHE A 55 12.65 -2.50 14.91
CA PHE A 55 12.22 -1.42 14.01
C PHE A 55 10.90 -0.78 14.48
N PHE A 56 9.97 -1.59 14.99
CA PHE A 56 8.72 -1.12 15.55
C PHE A 56 8.94 -0.24 16.78
N ARG A 57 9.77 -0.68 17.74
CA ARG A 57 10.05 0.06 18.97
C ARG A 57 10.72 1.40 18.68
N ASP A 58 11.73 1.42 17.81
CA ASP A 58 12.43 2.64 17.44
C ASP A 58 11.49 3.62 16.72
N SER A 59 10.63 3.11 15.82
CA SER A 59 9.62 3.93 15.15
C SER A 59 8.57 4.47 16.13
N LEU A 60 8.17 3.69 17.14
CA LEU A 60 7.21 4.11 18.15
C LEU A 60 7.77 5.24 19.02
N ALA A 61 9.05 5.15 19.39
CA ALA A 61 9.75 6.22 20.12
C ALA A 61 9.90 7.48 19.26
N GLU A 62 10.30 7.34 18.00
CA GLU A 62 10.41 8.45 17.04
C GLU A 62 9.07 9.20 16.90
N TYR A 63 7.98 8.48 16.65
CA TYR A 63 6.67 9.13 16.52
C TYR A 63 6.12 9.68 17.83
N ARG A 64 6.58 9.18 18.98
CA ARG A 64 6.25 9.80 20.28
C ARG A 64 6.76 11.24 20.39
N GLU A 65 7.90 11.53 19.77
CA GLU A 65 8.47 12.87 19.73
C GLU A 65 7.81 13.73 18.64
N LEU A 66 7.42 13.13 17.51
CA LEU A 66 6.90 13.85 16.34
C LEU A 66 5.38 14.10 16.37
N ASN A 67 4.60 13.25 17.04
CA ASN A 67 3.14 13.28 16.98
C ASN A 67 2.50 13.49 18.37
N THR A 68 1.55 14.41 18.43
CA THR A 68 0.84 14.81 19.66
C THR A 68 -0.67 14.57 19.57
N ALA A 69 -1.14 13.83 18.57
CA ALA A 69 -2.57 13.55 18.40
C ALA A 69 -3.05 12.48 19.39
N GLU A 70 -4.27 12.69 19.91
CA GLU A 70 -4.85 11.92 21.03
C GLU A 70 -4.90 10.40 20.77
N ASP A 71 -5.33 9.98 19.57
CA ASP A 71 -5.42 8.57 19.21
C ASP A 71 -4.06 7.88 19.21
N PHE A 72 -3.02 8.58 18.74
CA PHE A 72 -1.66 8.07 18.74
C PHE A 72 -1.08 8.02 20.17
N ILE A 73 -1.34 9.02 21.01
CA ILE A 73 -0.91 9.01 22.42
C ILE A 73 -1.54 7.82 23.15
N SER A 74 -2.84 7.61 22.96
CA SER A 74 -3.57 6.48 23.55
C SER A 74 -3.00 5.14 23.09
N LEU A 75 -2.70 5.01 21.79
CA LEU A 75 -2.04 3.82 21.24
C LEU A 75 -0.65 3.62 21.85
N TYR A 76 0.15 4.68 21.98
CA TYR A 76 1.49 4.62 22.56
C TYR A 76 1.44 4.11 24.00
N GLU A 77 0.56 4.66 24.84
CA GLU A 77 0.42 4.24 26.24
C GLU A 77 -0.01 2.78 26.38
N GLU A 78 -0.88 2.30 25.48
CA GLU A 78 -1.33 0.91 25.43
C GLU A 78 -0.23 -0.06 24.96
N THR A 79 0.51 0.32 23.91
CA THR A 79 1.43 -0.60 23.22
C THR A 79 2.87 -0.53 23.72
N PHE A 80 3.35 0.61 24.21
CA PHE A 80 4.73 0.78 24.63
C PHE A 80 5.20 -0.27 25.66
N PRO A 81 4.43 -0.62 26.72
CA PRO A 81 4.83 -1.65 27.68
C PRO A 81 5.02 -3.04 27.07
N LEU A 82 4.40 -3.29 25.92
CA LEU A 82 4.30 -4.59 25.26
C LEU A 82 5.44 -4.83 24.25
N VAL A 83 6.15 -3.78 23.84
CA VAL A 83 7.06 -3.80 22.69
C VAL A 83 8.51 -3.46 23.05
N GLN A 84 8.93 -3.73 24.29
CA GLN A 84 10.29 -3.39 24.73
C GLN A 84 11.37 -4.22 24.03
N THR A 85 11.03 -5.42 23.57
CA THR A 85 11.95 -6.33 22.88
C THR A 85 11.24 -7.07 21.75
N LEU A 86 12.00 -7.51 20.73
CA LEU A 86 11.44 -8.27 19.61
C LEU A 86 10.69 -9.57 20.03
N PRO A 87 11.16 -10.37 21.00
CA PRO A 87 10.40 -11.53 21.47
C PRO A 87 9.02 -11.19 22.05
N GLN A 88 8.88 -10.04 22.72
CA GLN A 88 7.56 -9.61 23.23
C GLN A 88 6.63 -9.19 22.08
N ILE A 89 7.17 -8.53 21.07
CA ILE A 89 6.42 -8.18 19.85
C ILE A 89 5.90 -9.45 19.17
N ILE A 90 6.74 -10.47 19.02
CA ILE A 90 6.33 -11.75 18.41
C ILE A 90 5.24 -12.43 19.23
N LEU A 91 5.36 -12.43 20.57
CA LEU A 91 4.38 -13.02 21.47
C LEU A 91 3.01 -12.32 21.42
N GLN A 92 3.00 -11.00 21.22
CA GLN A 92 1.81 -10.16 21.33
C GLN A 92 1.33 -9.56 20.00
N LYS A 93 1.84 -10.08 18.87
CA LYS A 93 1.56 -9.57 17.52
C LYS A 93 0.07 -9.38 17.22
N ASP A 94 -0.79 -10.30 17.64
CA ASP A 94 -2.24 -10.20 17.45
C ASP A 94 -2.88 -9.02 18.19
N LEU A 95 -2.43 -8.74 19.42
CA LEU A 95 -2.88 -7.61 20.22
C LEU A 95 -2.41 -6.30 19.60
N ILE A 96 -1.13 -6.22 19.23
CA ILE A 96 -0.51 -5.03 18.62
C ILE A 96 -1.23 -4.69 17.31
N ILE A 97 -1.44 -5.66 16.42
CA ILE A 97 -2.18 -5.47 15.16
C ILE A 97 -3.60 -5.01 15.44
N SER A 98 -4.29 -5.62 16.41
CA SER A 98 -5.66 -5.22 16.74
C SER A 98 -5.75 -3.79 17.23
N SER A 99 -4.82 -3.38 18.09
CA SER A 99 -4.74 -2.02 18.61
C SER A 99 -4.47 -1.01 17.50
N LEU A 100 -3.47 -1.26 16.64
CA LEU A 100 -3.13 -0.42 15.49
C LEU A 100 -4.34 -0.23 14.54
N LEU A 101 -4.98 -1.33 14.14
CA LEU A 101 -6.09 -1.27 13.18
C LEU A 101 -7.34 -0.61 13.77
N SER A 102 -7.58 -0.72 15.09
CA SER A 102 -8.72 -0.08 15.75
C SER A 102 -8.69 1.44 15.71
N ARG A 103 -7.51 2.04 15.51
CA ARG A 103 -7.25 3.48 15.44
C ARG A 103 -7.27 4.03 14.00
N LEU A 104 -7.37 3.18 12.99
CA LEU A 104 -7.52 3.59 11.59
C LEU A 104 -8.98 3.99 11.29
N LYS A 105 -9.42 5.10 11.88
CA LYS A 105 -10.74 5.70 11.64
C LYS A 105 -10.59 7.16 11.29
N MET A 106 -11.54 7.71 10.53
CA MET A 106 -11.44 9.07 10.01
C MET A 106 -11.35 10.16 11.09
N GLU A 107 -11.91 9.92 12.27
CA GLU A 107 -11.81 10.82 13.42
C GLU A 107 -10.35 11.04 13.85
N GLY A 108 -9.51 10.00 13.69
CA GLY A 108 -8.09 9.97 14.07
C GLY A 108 -7.12 10.37 12.97
N ARG A 109 -7.53 11.20 11.99
CA ARG A 109 -6.71 11.53 10.81
C ARG A 109 -5.29 12.03 11.11
N LEU A 110 -5.11 12.75 12.22
CA LEU A 110 -3.81 13.28 12.65
C LEU A 110 -2.86 12.20 13.19
N SER A 111 -3.38 10.99 13.43
CA SER A 111 -2.65 9.82 13.90
C SER A 111 -2.44 8.78 12.79
N HIS A 112 -2.98 8.96 11.59
CA HIS A 112 -2.88 7.95 10.53
C HIS A 112 -1.46 7.69 10.08
N GLU A 113 -0.67 8.73 9.83
CA GLU A 113 0.74 8.57 9.43
C GLU A 113 1.54 7.70 10.42
N PRO A 114 1.63 8.02 11.73
CA PRO A 114 2.40 7.20 12.65
C PRO A 114 1.86 5.77 12.73
N ILE A 115 0.54 5.57 12.75
CA ILE A 115 -0.06 4.23 12.81
C ILE A 115 0.32 3.41 11.57
N LEU A 116 0.17 3.98 10.37
CA LEU A 116 0.50 3.31 9.11
C LEU A 116 2.00 2.99 9.03
N ARG A 117 2.85 3.89 9.52
CA ARG A 117 4.32 3.68 9.57
C ARG A 117 4.71 2.61 10.57
N LEU A 118 4.03 2.52 11.71
CA LEU A 118 4.18 1.45 12.69
C LEU A 118 3.77 0.09 12.12
N ILE A 119 2.67 0.01 11.36
CA ILE A 119 2.28 -1.23 10.67
C ILE A 119 3.36 -1.68 9.68
N ALA A 120 3.94 -0.74 8.92
CA ALA A 120 5.04 -1.05 8.01
C ALA A 120 6.30 -1.52 8.76
N ALA A 121 6.68 -0.86 9.85
CA ALA A 121 7.82 -1.26 10.69
C ALA A 121 7.60 -2.66 11.31
N LEU A 122 6.38 -2.95 11.78
CA LEU A 122 6.02 -4.25 12.32
C LEU A 122 6.15 -5.36 11.27
N SER A 123 5.82 -5.08 10.00
CA SER A 123 6.00 -6.04 8.91
C SER A 123 7.48 -6.37 8.64
N ARG A 124 8.39 -5.42 8.90
CA ARG A 124 9.84 -5.63 8.80
C ARG A 124 10.37 -6.48 9.96
N ASP A 125 9.84 -6.28 11.16
CA ASP A 125 10.21 -7.07 12.35
C ASP A 125 9.69 -8.53 12.26
N LEU A 126 8.42 -8.72 11.86
CA LEU A 126 7.76 -10.03 11.87
C LEU A 126 7.97 -10.85 10.59
N LEU A 127 8.21 -10.20 9.45
CA LEU A 127 8.44 -10.86 8.16
C LEU A 127 7.37 -11.92 7.83
N GLY A 128 7.75 -13.20 7.73
CA GLY A 128 6.84 -14.30 7.38
C GLY A 128 5.65 -14.42 8.34
N ASP A 129 5.85 -14.12 9.62
CA ASP A 129 4.80 -14.16 10.64
C ASP A 129 3.77 -13.03 10.47
N PHE A 130 4.07 -12.01 9.66
CA PHE A 130 3.15 -10.92 9.35
C PHE A 130 2.13 -11.28 8.28
N VAL A 131 2.46 -12.23 7.38
CA VAL A 131 1.65 -12.57 6.20
C VAL A 131 0.18 -12.88 6.53
N PRO A 132 -0.16 -13.62 7.62
CA PRO A 132 -1.55 -13.89 7.98
C PRO A 132 -2.39 -12.62 8.26
N PHE A 133 -1.77 -11.51 8.64
CA PHE A 133 -2.48 -10.26 8.96
C PHE A 133 -2.79 -9.40 7.74
N LEU A 134 -2.21 -9.70 6.57
CA LEU A 134 -2.34 -8.86 5.37
C LEU A 134 -3.78 -8.68 4.92
N GLN A 135 -4.62 -9.72 5.05
CA GLN A 135 -6.05 -9.61 4.72
C GLN A 135 -6.73 -8.59 5.63
N ARG A 136 -6.53 -8.69 6.95
CA ARG A 136 -7.13 -7.79 7.93
C ARG A 136 -6.67 -6.35 7.76
N ILE A 137 -5.40 -6.15 7.41
CA ILE A 137 -4.85 -4.83 7.10
C ILE A 137 -5.50 -4.28 5.82
N ALA A 138 -5.57 -5.05 4.75
CA ALA A 138 -6.20 -4.62 3.49
C ALA A 138 -7.67 -4.26 3.68
N ASP A 139 -8.44 -5.04 4.44
CA ASP A 139 -9.83 -4.75 4.77
C ASP A 139 -9.96 -3.47 5.62
N SER A 140 -9.02 -3.20 6.53
CA SER A 140 -9.01 -1.97 7.33
C SER A 140 -8.66 -0.75 6.48
N LEU A 141 -7.72 -0.87 5.55
CA LEU A 141 -7.38 0.19 4.60
C LEU A 141 -8.55 0.50 3.67
N GLU A 142 -9.25 -0.53 3.18
CA GLU A 142 -10.49 -0.36 2.42
C GLU A 142 -11.53 0.42 3.22
N SER A 143 -11.83 -0.01 4.45
CA SER A 143 -12.81 0.67 5.31
C SER A 143 -12.43 2.13 5.60
N LEU A 144 -11.13 2.42 5.74
CA LEU A 144 -10.63 3.78 5.90
C LEU A 144 -10.86 4.62 4.63
N LEU A 145 -10.60 4.05 3.45
CA LEU A 145 -10.87 4.72 2.17
C LEU A 145 -12.37 5.00 1.99
N GLU A 146 -13.23 4.03 2.29
CA GLU A 146 -14.69 4.14 2.18
C GLU A 146 -15.29 5.18 3.13
N SER A 147 -14.68 5.37 4.31
CA SER A 147 -15.12 6.37 5.29
C SER A 147 -14.71 7.81 4.93
N GLY A 148 -13.99 8.01 3.83
CA GLY A 148 -13.71 9.33 3.26
C GLY A 148 -12.22 9.66 3.12
N ALA A 149 -11.32 8.77 3.52
CA ALA A 149 -9.89 8.96 3.27
C ALA A 149 -9.57 9.00 1.77
N ASP A 150 -10.43 8.43 0.93
CA ASP A 150 -10.29 8.50 -0.53
C ASP A 150 -10.40 9.93 -1.11
N ARG A 151 -10.75 10.94 -0.30
CA ARG A 151 -10.80 12.36 -0.67
C ARG A 151 -9.63 13.18 -0.12
N ASP A 152 -8.76 12.56 0.67
CA ASP A 152 -7.62 13.22 1.30
C ASP A 152 -6.30 12.70 0.69
N PRO A 153 -5.65 13.47 -0.20
CA PRO A 153 -4.38 13.08 -0.81
C PRO A 153 -3.29 12.70 0.18
N GLU A 154 -3.26 13.34 1.36
CA GLU A 154 -2.23 13.09 2.37
C GLU A 154 -2.42 11.72 3.02
N ILE A 155 -3.67 11.35 3.34
CA ILE A 155 -3.99 10.02 3.88
C ILE A 155 -3.77 8.95 2.80
N ILE A 156 -4.13 9.22 1.53
CA ILE A 156 -3.86 8.30 0.41
C ILE A 156 -2.37 8.02 0.26
N GLU A 157 -1.54 9.07 0.30
CA GLU A 157 -0.08 8.94 0.24
C GLU A 157 0.46 8.12 1.42
N GLN A 158 -0.03 8.38 2.64
CA GLN A 158 0.37 7.62 3.84
C GLN A 158 0.00 6.12 3.72
N ILE A 159 -1.22 5.82 3.26
CA ILE A 159 -1.70 4.45 3.05
C ILE A 159 -0.82 3.74 2.03
N LEU A 160 -0.63 4.35 0.86
CA LEU A 160 0.14 3.75 -0.23
C LEU A 160 1.61 3.58 0.14
N THR A 161 2.19 4.55 0.84
CA THR A 161 3.57 4.49 1.32
C THR A 161 3.73 3.31 2.26
N SER A 162 2.87 3.20 3.28
CA SER A 162 2.90 2.07 4.21
C SER A 162 2.72 0.74 3.49
N TRP A 163 1.71 0.64 2.61
CA TRP A 163 1.45 -0.57 1.83
C TRP A 163 2.66 -0.97 0.97
N SER A 164 3.30 -0.03 0.30
CA SER A 164 4.48 -0.28 -0.55
C SER A 164 5.68 -0.77 0.27
N TYR A 165 5.90 -0.21 1.48
CA TYR A 165 6.90 -0.74 2.42
C TYR A 165 6.58 -2.18 2.85
N ILE A 166 5.32 -2.50 3.20
CA ILE A 166 4.92 -3.86 3.55
C ILE A 166 5.20 -4.81 2.38
N MET A 167 4.80 -4.45 1.15
CA MET A 167 5.08 -5.24 -0.04
C MET A 167 6.59 -5.41 -0.26
N MET A 168 7.40 -4.37 -0.02
CA MET A 168 8.87 -4.45 -0.11
C MET A 168 9.48 -5.41 0.91
N TYR A 169 9.15 -5.26 2.19
CA TYR A 169 9.72 -6.08 3.25
C TYR A 169 9.33 -7.55 3.11
N LEU A 170 8.08 -7.80 2.72
CA LEU A 170 7.54 -9.16 2.59
C LEU A 170 7.78 -9.79 1.22
N GLN A 171 8.43 -9.10 0.27
CA GLN A 171 8.57 -9.55 -1.11
C GLN A 171 9.03 -11.00 -1.24
N LYS A 172 10.00 -11.45 -0.42
CA LYS A 172 10.55 -12.82 -0.45
C LYS A 172 9.52 -13.89 -0.12
N TYR A 173 8.52 -13.56 0.69
CA TYR A 173 7.43 -14.44 1.11
C TYR A 173 6.27 -14.38 0.11
N LEU A 174 5.91 -13.18 -0.34
CA LEU A 174 4.75 -12.94 -1.20
C LEU A 174 4.94 -13.45 -2.64
N VAL A 175 6.17 -13.42 -3.17
CA VAL A 175 6.46 -13.94 -4.52
C VAL A 175 6.21 -15.45 -4.68
N ARG A 176 6.09 -16.19 -3.57
CA ARG A 176 5.85 -17.65 -3.58
C ARG A 176 4.41 -18.00 -3.92
N ASP A 177 3.47 -17.13 -3.58
CA ASP A 177 2.04 -17.29 -3.88
C ASP A 177 1.43 -15.94 -4.29
N VAL A 178 1.62 -15.61 -5.57
CA VAL A 178 1.03 -14.40 -6.17
C VAL A 178 -0.50 -14.45 -6.12
N GLY A 179 -1.08 -15.65 -6.23
CA GLY A 179 -2.53 -15.82 -6.19
C GLY A 179 -3.14 -15.40 -4.85
N HIS A 180 -2.42 -15.62 -3.74
CA HIS A 180 -2.82 -15.14 -2.42
C HIS A 180 -2.79 -13.61 -2.32
N VAL A 181 -1.72 -12.96 -2.78
CA VAL A 181 -1.61 -11.49 -2.80
C VAL A 181 -2.72 -10.88 -3.65
N LEU A 182 -3.04 -11.50 -4.78
CA LEU A 182 -4.12 -11.05 -5.65
C LEU A 182 -5.50 -11.21 -4.99
N ARG A 183 -5.69 -12.21 -4.14
CA ARG A 183 -6.93 -12.34 -3.38
C ARG A 183 -7.05 -11.21 -2.34
N ILE A 184 -5.98 -10.96 -1.57
CA ILE A 184 -5.96 -9.93 -0.52
C ILE A 184 -6.23 -8.54 -1.09
N THR A 185 -5.56 -8.18 -2.17
CA THR A 185 -5.63 -6.83 -2.74
C THR A 185 -6.82 -6.64 -3.68
N ARG A 186 -7.69 -7.64 -3.87
CA ARG A 186 -8.76 -7.62 -4.89
C ARG A 186 -9.62 -6.36 -4.79
N LYS A 187 -10.10 -6.03 -3.60
CA LYS A 187 -11.01 -4.91 -3.41
C LYS A 187 -10.32 -3.55 -3.60
N LEU A 188 -9.11 -3.40 -3.08
CA LEU A 188 -8.27 -2.21 -3.28
C LEU A 188 -7.87 -2.01 -4.76
N ARG A 189 -7.58 -3.10 -5.50
CA ARG A 189 -7.25 -3.05 -6.95
C ARG A 189 -8.43 -2.65 -7.82
N TYR A 190 -9.65 -2.89 -7.36
CA TYR A 190 -10.88 -2.60 -8.10
C TYR A 190 -11.69 -1.50 -7.43
N TYR A 191 -11.03 -0.67 -6.62
CA TYR A 191 -11.66 0.43 -5.89
C TYR A 191 -12.29 1.45 -6.86
N PRO A 192 -13.41 2.12 -6.51
CA PRO A 192 -14.13 3.00 -7.43
C PRO A 192 -13.29 4.16 -8.00
N LYS A 193 -12.30 4.65 -7.24
CA LYS A 193 -11.42 5.75 -7.66
C LYS A 193 -10.29 5.23 -8.55
N ASP A 194 -10.15 5.81 -9.73
CA ASP A 194 -9.09 5.50 -10.71
C ASP A 194 -7.68 5.67 -10.14
N TYR A 195 -7.39 6.78 -9.45
CA TYR A 195 -6.07 7.00 -8.86
C TYR A 195 -5.71 5.96 -7.79
N ILE A 196 -6.66 5.51 -6.97
CA ILE A 196 -6.40 4.43 -6.00
C ILE A 196 -6.06 3.14 -6.75
N ARG A 197 -6.81 2.81 -7.81
CA ARG A 197 -6.51 1.62 -8.64
C ARG A 197 -5.12 1.68 -9.26
N GLU A 198 -4.73 2.85 -9.78
CA GLU A 198 -3.41 3.06 -10.40
C GLU A 198 -2.28 2.90 -9.37
N LEU A 199 -2.41 3.54 -8.22
CA LEU A 199 -1.43 3.46 -7.12
C LEU A 199 -1.32 2.04 -6.53
N MET A 200 -2.46 1.36 -6.36
CA MET A 200 -2.48 -0.03 -5.91
C MET A 200 -1.88 -0.97 -6.95
N ALA A 201 -2.13 -0.73 -8.24
CA ALA A 201 -1.51 -1.46 -9.33
C ALA A 201 0.01 -1.29 -9.32
N GLU A 202 0.51 -0.06 -9.17
CA GLU A 202 1.94 0.22 -9.10
C GLU A 202 2.61 -0.52 -7.93
N SER A 203 2.06 -0.42 -6.72
CA SER A 203 2.64 -1.07 -5.53
C SER A 203 2.69 -2.61 -5.65
N VAL A 204 1.65 -3.24 -6.20
CA VAL A 204 1.59 -4.71 -6.38
C VAL A 204 2.42 -5.18 -7.57
N SER A 205 2.57 -4.35 -8.62
CA SER A 205 3.33 -4.71 -9.83
C SER A 205 4.78 -5.10 -9.54
N PHE A 206 5.38 -4.51 -8.51
CA PHE A 206 6.74 -4.82 -8.11
C PHE A 206 6.89 -6.29 -7.66
N LEU A 207 5.92 -6.79 -6.90
CA LEU A 207 5.88 -8.20 -6.51
C LEU A 207 5.76 -9.11 -7.74
N LEU A 208 4.91 -8.74 -8.69
CA LEU A 208 4.76 -9.49 -9.95
C LEU A 208 6.07 -9.55 -10.74
N ARG A 209 6.78 -8.43 -10.86
CA ARG A 209 8.10 -8.37 -11.53
C ARG A 209 9.13 -9.28 -10.89
N LYS A 210 9.10 -9.43 -9.56
CA LYS A 210 10.01 -10.30 -8.81
C LYS A 210 9.57 -11.76 -8.73
N ALA A 211 8.29 -12.05 -8.97
CA ALA A 211 7.76 -13.40 -8.91
C ALA A 211 8.42 -14.34 -9.94
N PRO A 212 8.62 -15.64 -9.60
CA PRO A 212 9.02 -16.64 -10.58
C PRO A 212 8.05 -16.64 -11.77
N VAL A 213 8.54 -16.96 -12.97
CA VAL A 213 7.74 -16.91 -14.21
C VAL A 213 6.43 -17.69 -14.09
N GLN A 214 6.44 -18.86 -13.43
CA GLN A 214 5.23 -19.68 -13.25
C GLN A 214 4.19 -18.99 -12.35
N GLN A 215 4.64 -18.33 -11.27
CA GLN A 215 3.75 -17.56 -10.39
C GLN A 215 3.20 -16.32 -11.08
N LEU A 216 4.03 -15.68 -11.92
CA LEU A 216 3.62 -14.53 -12.71
C LEU A 216 2.55 -14.90 -13.74
N LYS A 217 2.75 -15.99 -14.49
CA LYS A 217 1.72 -16.54 -15.41
C LYS A 217 0.43 -16.85 -14.66
N LYS A 218 0.51 -17.60 -13.55
CA LYS A 218 -0.65 -17.91 -12.70
C LYS A 218 -1.37 -16.66 -12.22
N GLY A 219 -0.63 -15.64 -11.81
CA GLY A 219 -1.18 -14.36 -11.37
C GLY A 219 -1.92 -13.63 -12.49
N ILE A 220 -1.34 -13.57 -13.69
CA ILE A 220 -1.95 -12.94 -14.86
C ILE A 220 -3.21 -13.70 -15.29
N THR A 221 -3.17 -15.03 -15.39
CA THR A 221 -4.37 -15.83 -15.69
C THR A 221 -5.47 -15.54 -14.69
N LYS A 222 -5.14 -15.53 -13.38
CA LYS A 222 -6.11 -15.23 -12.33
C LYS A 222 -6.72 -13.83 -12.49
N LEU A 223 -5.91 -12.82 -12.81
CA LEU A 223 -6.42 -11.47 -13.08
C LEU A 223 -7.40 -11.44 -14.26
N MET A 224 -7.09 -12.15 -15.35
CA MET A 224 -8.00 -12.24 -16.49
C MET A 224 -9.30 -12.94 -16.09
N THR A 225 -9.22 -14.06 -15.38
CA THR A 225 -10.41 -14.77 -14.87
C THR A 225 -11.27 -13.88 -13.98
N GLU A 226 -10.68 -13.12 -13.05
CA GLU A 226 -11.42 -12.17 -12.18
C GLU A 226 -12.20 -11.09 -12.97
N VAL A 227 -11.69 -10.70 -14.14
CA VAL A 227 -12.33 -9.73 -15.04
C VAL A 227 -13.42 -10.38 -15.89
N VAL A 228 -13.20 -11.61 -16.36
CA VAL A 228 -14.16 -12.39 -17.15
C VAL A 228 -15.37 -12.79 -16.32
N GLU A 229 -15.16 -13.28 -15.10
CA GLU A 229 -16.23 -13.72 -14.18
C GLU A 229 -17.18 -12.58 -13.79
N GLU A 230 -16.69 -11.34 -13.70
CA GLU A 230 -17.53 -10.18 -13.36
C GLU A 230 -17.06 -8.94 -14.14
N PRO A 231 -17.51 -8.82 -15.40
CA PRO A 231 -17.06 -7.74 -16.26
C PRO A 231 -17.51 -6.38 -15.73
N SER A 232 -16.55 -5.51 -15.42
CA SER A 232 -16.81 -4.11 -15.10
C SER A 232 -15.65 -3.24 -15.56
N GLU A 233 -15.94 -1.98 -15.87
CA GLU A 233 -14.89 -1.02 -16.25
C GLU A 233 -13.86 -0.84 -15.13
N MET A 234 -14.29 -0.94 -13.87
CA MET A 234 -13.39 -0.89 -12.71
C MET A 234 -12.37 -2.03 -12.72
N ARG A 235 -12.84 -3.27 -12.96
CA ARG A 235 -11.98 -4.45 -13.02
C ARG A 235 -11.06 -4.45 -14.24
N LYS A 236 -11.59 -4.12 -15.42
CA LYS A 236 -10.80 -4.00 -16.65
C LYS A 236 -9.66 -3.00 -16.47
N SER A 237 -9.97 -1.81 -15.95
CA SER A 237 -8.96 -0.77 -15.75
C SER A 237 -7.97 -1.12 -14.62
N GLY A 238 -8.42 -1.69 -13.50
CA GLY A 238 -7.51 -2.10 -12.42
C GLY A 238 -6.57 -3.24 -12.82
N ALA A 239 -7.09 -4.27 -13.50
CA ALA A 239 -6.28 -5.38 -14.01
C ALA A 239 -5.32 -4.90 -15.11
N GLY A 240 -5.80 -4.06 -16.03
CA GLY A 240 -5.00 -3.46 -17.09
C GLY A 240 -3.85 -2.59 -16.54
N ALA A 241 -4.12 -1.76 -15.54
CA ALA A 241 -3.12 -0.96 -14.86
C ALA A 241 -2.03 -1.84 -14.22
N LEU A 242 -2.43 -2.90 -13.49
CA LEU A 242 -1.48 -3.81 -12.85
C LEU A 242 -0.60 -4.55 -13.85
N ILE A 243 -1.17 -5.06 -14.95
CA ILE A 243 -0.41 -5.72 -16.02
C ILE A 243 0.55 -4.72 -16.69
N SER A 244 0.09 -3.50 -16.97
CA SER A 244 0.89 -2.42 -17.55
C SER A 244 2.10 -2.09 -16.67
N HIS A 245 1.91 -1.88 -15.38
CA HIS A 245 2.99 -1.61 -14.43
C HIS A 245 3.93 -2.81 -14.21
N ALA A 246 3.40 -4.04 -14.31
CA ALA A 246 4.24 -5.24 -14.21
C ALA A 246 5.17 -5.40 -15.42
N ILE A 247 4.74 -4.93 -16.59
CA ILE A 247 5.49 -4.99 -17.85
C ILE A 247 6.44 -3.80 -18.01
N ARG A 248 6.08 -2.62 -17.52
CA ARG A 248 6.89 -1.41 -17.66
C ARG A 248 7.92 -1.29 -16.53
N ILE A 249 9.15 -0.91 -16.87
CA ILE A 249 10.14 -0.42 -15.90
C ILE A 249 9.99 1.10 -15.79
N SER A 250 10.05 1.80 -16.91
CA SER A 250 9.83 3.25 -16.98
C SER A 250 8.87 3.56 -18.13
N SER A 251 8.50 4.83 -18.30
CA SER A 251 7.71 5.28 -19.45
C SER A 251 8.30 4.88 -20.80
N SER A 252 9.61 4.63 -20.87
CA SER A 252 10.35 4.30 -22.10
C SER A 252 10.98 2.90 -22.13
N LYS A 253 10.86 2.08 -21.07
CA LYS A 253 11.54 0.78 -20.97
C LYS A 253 10.61 -0.32 -20.47
N LEU A 254 10.63 -1.46 -21.16
CA LEU A 254 9.95 -2.69 -20.75
C LEU A 254 10.84 -3.54 -19.86
N HIS A 255 10.22 -4.34 -18.99
CA HIS A 255 10.91 -5.30 -18.13
C HIS A 255 11.36 -6.52 -18.95
N SER A 256 12.47 -7.15 -18.59
CA SER A 256 12.99 -8.33 -19.34
C SER A 256 11.98 -9.48 -19.43
N LYS A 257 11.16 -9.67 -18.39
CA LYS A 257 10.08 -10.68 -18.39
C LYS A 257 8.93 -10.38 -19.37
N THR A 258 8.85 -9.16 -19.91
CA THR A 258 7.79 -8.77 -20.85
C THR A 258 7.77 -9.65 -22.09
N GLU A 259 8.93 -10.00 -22.63
CA GLU A 259 9.04 -10.88 -23.81
C GLU A 259 8.35 -12.23 -23.57
N MET A 260 8.37 -12.72 -22.34
CA MET A 260 7.70 -13.97 -21.96
C MET A 260 6.21 -13.82 -21.72
N LEU A 261 5.75 -12.61 -21.40
CA LEU A 261 4.34 -12.30 -21.09
C LEU A 261 3.55 -11.89 -22.32
N MET A 262 4.18 -11.20 -23.28
CA MET A 262 3.51 -10.69 -24.47
C MET A 262 2.80 -11.78 -25.27
N PRO A 263 3.39 -12.96 -25.54
CA PRO A 263 2.67 -14.04 -26.20
C PRO A 263 1.42 -14.46 -25.41
N MET A 264 1.52 -14.57 -24.09
CA MET A 264 0.38 -14.95 -23.24
C MET A 264 -0.75 -13.90 -23.24
N LEU A 265 -0.45 -12.62 -23.44
CA LEU A 265 -1.45 -11.56 -23.45
C LEU A 265 -2.12 -11.38 -24.82
N VAL A 266 -1.51 -11.92 -25.87
CA VAL A 266 -1.95 -11.75 -27.27
C VAL A 266 -2.46 -13.05 -27.87
N ASP A 267 -2.08 -14.20 -27.31
CA ASP A 267 -2.50 -15.52 -27.81
C ASP A 267 -4.01 -15.74 -27.62
N ASP A 268 -4.66 -16.12 -28.73
CA ASP A 268 -6.10 -16.34 -28.86
C ASP A 268 -6.65 -17.37 -27.85
N SER A 269 -5.79 -18.30 -27.41
CA SER A 269 -6.11 -19.32 -26.40
C SER A 269 -6.48 -18.74 -25.03
N THR A 270 -6.01 -17.54 -24.69
CA THR A 270 -6.37 -16.86 -23.44
C THR A 270 -7.76 -16.22 -23.46
N PHE A 271 -8.34 -16.02 -24.65
CA PHE A 271 -9.71 -15.52 -24.80
C PHE A 271 -10.75 -16.63 -24.62
N GLN A 272 -10.36 -17.91 -24.70
CA GLN A 272 -11.24 -19.05 -24.40
C GLN A 272 -11.55 -19.22 -22.90
N ILE A 273 -10.90 -18.47 -22.02
CA ILE A 273 -11.23 -18.41 -20.58
C ILE A 273 -12.69 -17.95 -20.36
N GLY A 274 -13.24 -17.16 -21.29
CA GLY A 274 -14.67 -16.77 -21.29
C GLY A 274 -15.62 -17.93 -21.52
N ASP A 275 -15.30 -18.83 -22.45
CA ASP A 275 -16.22 -19.87 -22.91
C ASP A 275 -16.38 -21.03 -21.92
N GLN A 276 -15.42 -21.25 -21.01
CA GLN A 276 -15.50 -22.31 -19.99
C GLN A 276 -16.25 -21.91 -18.72
N SER A 277 -16.72 -20.67 -18.62
CA SER A 277 -17.44 -20.15 -17.44
C SER A 277 -18.95 -20.02 -17.64
N VAL A 278 -19.47 -20.53 -18.77
CA VAL A 278 -20.89 -20.44 -19.18
C VAL A 278 -21.59 -21.82 -19.21
N GLU A 279 -20.98 -22.87 -18.64
CA GLU A 279 -21.66 -24.16 -18.38
C GLU A 279 -21.97 -24.38 -16.90
#